data_AF-A0AAW9H5I3-F1
#
_entry.id   AF-A0AAW9H5I3-F1
#
_cell.length_a   1.000
_cell.length_b   1.000
_cell.length_c   1.000
_cell.angle_alpha   90.00
_cell.angle_beta   90.00
_cell.angle_gamma   90.00
#
_symmetry.space_group_name_H-M   'P 1'
#
loop_
_entity.id
_entity.type
_entity.pdbx_description
1 polymer ?
#
loop_
_entity_poly.entity_id
_entity_poly.type
_entity_poly.pdbx_seq_one_letter_code
_entity_poly.pdbx_strand_id
1 'polypeptide(L)'
;MGLATLDVAIVVVYLAGIFLLAQWVSREKAGHRKSAEDYFLASKTLPWWAIGASLIAANISAEQIIGMAGSGYAIGLAIASYEWMAALTLLIVGKFFLPIFLRNGIYTMPQFLEQRYGKWIRTLMAVFWLLLYVFVNLTSILWLGSIAVSQVTGMDQTLALALIGVFALVYQLYGGLKAVALTDIVQVTLLVLGGLLVAGLTLSRIGDGAGVLAGFRHLWNAHPEHFHMILSKDNPFYKDLPGLSVLLGGLWVMNISYWGFNQYIIQRALAAKNIGEAQKGMVFAAFLKLLMPVVVVVPGIAAVVLAPDLAKPDQAYPTMMQLLPSGILGLVFAALVAAIVASLASKINSVATIFTLDFYAKFRPQADQPQLVRVGRVAAVTSVLIGILTARPLLGNFDQGFQFIQEFTGFFTPGVVVIFMLGLFWKRANEAGALTAAIGSVLLSFALKKLWPELPFMDRIGLVFVLSLVAAVLVSLLTPQAPARDLIRTDDVRYGTTLGFKLGAAAVIAILVALYAVFW
;
A
#
# COMPACT_ATOMS: atom_id res chain seq x y z
N MET A 1 21.11 3.98 -23.27
CA MET A 1 20.13 4.76 -24.08
C MET A 1 19.27 5.55 -23.11
N GLY A 2 19.00 6.82 -23.38
CA GLY A 2 18.33 7.73 -22.44
C GLY A 2 17.14 8.44 -23.08
N LEU A 3 16.39 9.15 -22.25
CA LEU A 3 15.23 9.96 -22.66
C LEU A 3 15.58 10.89 -23.83
N ALA A 4 14.71 10.98 -24.84
CA ALA A 4 14.86 11.98 -25.89
C ALA A 4 14.65 13.39 -25.31
N THR A 5 15.11 14.43 -26.02
CA THR A 5 14.94 15.82 -25.59
C THR A 5 13.48 16.18 -25.31
N LEU A 6 12.54 15.67 -26.10
CA LEU A 6 11.11 15.84 -25.89
C LEU A 6 10.66 15.22 -24.56
N ASP A 7 11.10 14.00 -24.25
CA ASP A 7 10.76 13.31 -23.02
C ASP A 7 11.30 14.06 -21.79
N VAL A 8 12.55 14.52 -21.85
CA VAL A 8 13.15 15.34 -20.78
C VAL A 8 12.36 16.63 -20.58
N ALA A 9 12.00 17.32 -21.66
CA ALA A 9 11.20 18.54 -21.57
C ALA A 9 9.83 18.28 -20.92
N ILE A 10 9.15 17.19 -21.29
CA ILE A 10 7.87 16.79 -20.68
C ILE A 10 8.05 16.49 -19.19
N VAL A 11 9.08 15.74 -18.81
CA VAL A 11 9.37 15.43 -17.40
C VAL A 11 9.60 16.70 -16.59
N VAL A 12 10.44 17.62 -17.08
CA VAL A 12 10.73 18.88 -16.39
C VAL A 12 9.48 19.73 -16.27
N VAL A 13 8.70 19.91 -17.35
CA VAL A 13 7.46 20.70 -17.35
C VAL A 13 6.43 20.10 -16.40
N TYR A 14 6.28 18.77 -16.40
CA TYR A 14 5.31 18.08 -15.55
C TYR A 14 5.69 18.17 -14.07
N LEU A 15 6.95 17.91 -13.72
CA LEU A 15 7.43 18.02 -12.34
C LEU A 15 7.38 19.45 -11.82
N ALA A 16 7.77 20.42 -12.66
CA ALA A 16 7.63 21.84 -12.34
C ALA A 16 6.16 22.24 -12.18
N GLY A 17 5.28 21.77 -13.07
CA GLY A 17 3.84 22.02 -13.02
C GLY A 17 3.19 21.51 -11.74
N ILE A 18 3.50 20.27 -11.34
CA ILE A 18 3.03 19.70 -10.07
C ILE A 18 3.58 20.47 -8.88
N PHE A 19 4.87 20.80 -8.89
CA PHE A 19 5.49 21.57 -7.81
C PHE A 19 4.85 22.98 -7.68
N LEU A 20 4.64 23.68 -8.79
CA LEU A 20 4.00 25.00 -8.82
C LEU A 20 2.54 24.93 -8.39
N LEU A 21 1.79 23.92 -8.84
CA LEU A 21 0.42 23.68 -8.41
C LEU A 21 0.36 23.44 -6.90
N ALA A 22 1.26 22.60 -6.38
CA ALA A 22 1.38 22.32 -4.95
C ALA A 22 1.64 23.61 -4.16
N GLN A 23 2.58 24.45 -4.60
CA GLN A 23 2.86 25.74 -3.97
C GLN A 23 1.68 26.71 -4.04
N TRP A 24 0.97 26.76 -5.17
CA TRP A 24 -0.19 27.64 -5.34
C TRP A 24 -1.36 27.22 -4.44
N VAL A 25 -1.65 25.92 -4.35
CA VAL A 25 -2.72 25.38 -3.49
C VAL A 25 -2.36 25.47 -2.01
N SER A 26 -1.06 25.39 -1.67
CA SER A 26 -0.58 25.50 -0.29
C SER A 26 -0.70 26.91 0.28
N ARG A 27 -0.76 27.95 -0.57
CA ARG A 27 -1.02 29.34 -0.13
C ARG A 27 -2.45 29.46 0.42
N GLU A 28 -2.56 29.80 1.70
CA GLU A 28 -3.86 30.05 2.32
C GLU A 28 -4.49 31.34 1.77
N LYS A 29 -5.76 31.28 1.37
CA LYS A 29 -6.54 32.49 1.07
C LYS A 29 -6.72 33.29 2.37
N ALA A 30 -6.45 34.58 2.32
CA ALA A 30 -6.61 35.48 3.47
C ALA A 30 -8.04 35.37 4.05
N GLY A 31 -8.15 35.09 5.35
CA GLY A 31 -9.41 35.07 6.09
C GLY A 31 -10.15 33.73 6.20
N HIS A 32 -9.64 32.61 5.66
CA HIS A 32 -10.30 31.30 5.78
C HIS A 32 -9.67 30.40 6.86
N ARG A 33 -10.34 30.26 8.02
CA ARG A 33 -10.03 29.18 8.99
C ARG A 33 -10.84 27.94 8.64
N LYS A 34 -10.19 26.92 8.07
CA LYS A 34 -10.82 25.61 7.80
C LYS A 34 -10.97 24.83 9.11
N SER A 35 -12.08 24.12 9.26
CA SER A 35 -12.26 23.20 10.38
C SER A 35 -11.38 21.94 10.21
N ALA A 36 -11.10 21.21 11.29
CA ALA A 36 -10.38 19.93 11.21
C ALA A 36 -11.13 18.91 10.33
N GLU A 37 -12.47 18.98 10.28
CA GLU A 37 -13.30 18.14 9.40
C GLU A 37 -13.08 18.44 7.92
N ASP A 38 -12.94 19.73 7.54
CA ASP A 38 -12.67 20.12 6.15
C ASP A 38 -11.28 19.67 5.68
N TYR A 39 -10.32 19.60 6.60
CA TYR A 39 -8.95 19.20 6.29
C TYR A 39 -8.80 17.68 6.11
N PHE A 40 -9.47 16.87 6.94
CA PHE A 40 -9.28 15.42 6.95
C PHE A 40 -10.32 14.62 6.15
N LEU A 41 -11.50 15.19 5.88
CA LEU A 41 -12.64 14.42 5.35
C LEU A 41 -13.29 15.05 4.11
N ALA A 42 -12.73 16.13 3.56
CA ALA A 42 -13.33 16.85 2.43
C ALA A 42 -14.85 17.06 2.63
N SER A 43 -15.22 17.49 3.84
CA SER A 43 -16.59 17.79 4.27
C SER A 43 -17.62 16.64 4.09
N LYS A 44 -17.18 15.37 4.03
CA LYS A 44 -18.05 14.17 3.83
C LYS A 44 -18.93 14.25 2.58
N THR A 45 -18.40 14.76 1.46
CA THR A 45 -19.18 14.91 0.22
C THR A 45 -18.74 13.99 -0.91
N LEU A 46 -17.79 13.08 -0.67
CA LEU A 46 -17.22 12.27 -1.75
C LEU A 46 -18.24 11.26 -2.31
N PRO A 47 -18.47 11.25 -3.64
CA PRO A 47 -19.30 10.24 -4.29
C PRO A 47 -18.57 8.90 -4.42
N TRP A 48 -19.31 7.80 -4.60
CA TRP A 48 -18.77 6.44 -4.67
C TRP A 48 -17.60 6.25 -5.66
N TRP A 49 -17.67 6.84 -6.85
CA TRP A 49 -16.63 6.68 -7.87
C TRP A 49 -15.32 7.35 -7.44
N ALA A 50 -15.41 8.51 -6.77
CA ALA A 50 -14.24 9.23 -6.27
C ALA A 50 -13.60 8.47 -5.12
N ILE A 51 -14.41 7.86 -4.24
CA ILE A 51 -13.91 6.99 -3.15
C ILE A 51 -13.14 5.81 -3.74
N GLY A 52 -13.75 5.07 -4.68
CA GLY A 52 -13.11 3.89 -5.25
C GLY A 52 -11.85 4.24 -6.05
N ALA A 53 -11.88 5.29 -6.88
CA ALA A 53 -10.70 5.77 -7.58
C ALA A 53 -9.59 6.23 -6.61
N SER A 54 -9.96 6.93 -5.53
CA SER A 54 -9.00 7.41 -4.54
C SER A 54 -8.36 6.27 -3.73
N LEU A 55 -9.11 5.20 -3.44
CA LEU A 55 -8.57 4.00 -2.79
C LEU A 55 -7.51 3.31 -3.65
N ILE A 56 -7.76 3.19 -4.96
CA ILE A 56 -6.77 2.63 -5.90
C ILE A 56 -5.61 3.58 -6.09
N ALA A 57 -5.88 4.88 -6.20
CA ALA A 57 -4.85 5.91 -6.28
C ALA A 57 -3.86 5.85 -5.12
N ALA A 58 -4.38 5.67 -3.91
CA ALA A 58 -3.57 5.54 -2.70
C ALA A 58 -2.72 4.26 -2.67
N ASN A 59 -3.12 3.23 -3.41
CA ASN A 59 -2.39 1.97 -3.46
C ASN A 59 -1.36 1.94 -4.60
N ILE A 60 -1.56 2.69 -5.68
CA ILE A 60 -0.59 2.77 -6.78
C ILE A 60 0.63 3.57 -6.32
N SER A 61 1.72 2.85 -6.05
CA SER A 61 3.00 3.40 -5.62
C SER A 61 4.16 2.73 -6.38
N ALA A 62 5.39 3.15 -6.08
CA ALA A 62 6.61 2.50 -6.57
C ALA A 62 6.63 0.99 -6.22
N GLU A 63 6.18 0.65 -5.01
CA GLU A 63 6.08 -0.73 -4.51
C GLU A 63 5.18 -1.57 -5.42
N GLN A 64 4.06 -0.97 -5.84
CA GLN A 64 3.05 -1.62 -6.67
C GLN A 64 3.48 -1.74 -8.14
N ILE A 65 3.98 -0.66 -8.75
CA ILE A 65 4.30 -0.67 -10.18
C ILE A 65 5.62 -1.40 -10.46
N ILE A 66 6.66 -1.11 -9.67
CA ILE A 66 8.01 -1.61 -9.93
C ILE A 66 8.19 -2.95 -9.23
N GLY A 67 7.88 -3.01 -7.93
CA GLY A 67 8.08 -4.22 -7.13
C GLY A 67 7.19 -5.38 -7.57
N MET A 68 5.89 -5.15 -7.80
CA MET A 68 5.01 -6.24 -8.23
C MET A 68 5.31 -6.70 -9.66
N ALA A 69 5.75 -5.81 -10.55
CA ALA A 69 6.24 -6.21 -11.87
C ALA A 69 7.52 -7.03 -11.80
N GLY A 70 8.44 -6.69 -10.88
CA GLY A 70 9.61 -7.51 -10.61
C GLY A 70 9.23 -8.90 -10.11
N SER A 71 8.27 -9.00 -9.20
CA SER A 71 7.69 -10.30 -8.83
C SER A 71 6.96 -10.98 -10.00
N GLY A 72 6.35 -10.24 -10.92
CA GLY A 72 5.78 -10.79 -12.15
C GLY A 72 6.83 -11.38 -13.09
N TYR A 73 8.01 -10.76 -13.17
CA TYR A 73 9.16 -11.28 -13.91
C TYR A 73 9.76 -12.53 -13.27
N ALA A 74 9.85 -12.57 -11.94
CA ALA A 74 10.47 -13.69 -11.22
C ALA A 74 9.50 -14.88 -11.00
N ILE A 75 8.27 -14.59 -10.57
CA ILE A 75 7.29 -15.59 -10.10
C ILE A 75 6.17 -15.80 -11.12
N GLY A 76 5.78 -14.74 -11.84
CA GLY A 76 4.64 -14.78 -12.74
C GLY A 76 3.34 -14.27 -12.13
N LEU A 77 2.22 -14.72 -12.69
CA LEU A 77 0.86 -14.28 -12.39
C LEU A 77 0.43 -14.61 -10.96
N ALA A 78 1.05 -15.59 -10.28
CA ALA A 78 0.75 -15.92 -8.89
C ALA A 78 0.77 -14.68 -7.95
N ILE A 79 1.65 -13.70 -8.21
CA ILE A 79 1.73 -12.47 -7.41
C ILE A 79 0.45 -11.63 -7.49
N ALA A 80 -0.35 -11.78 -8.56
CA ALA A 80 -1.66 -11.15 -8.70
C ALA A 80 -2.63 -11.54 -7.57
N SER A 81 -2.34 -12.62 -6.83
CA SER A 81 -3.09 -13.00 -5.62
C SER A 81 -3.20 -11.86 -4.62
N TYR A 82 -2.17 -11.01 -4.48
CA TYR A 82 -2.23 -9.82 -3.61
C TYR A 82 -3.34 -8.85 -4.03
N GLU A 83 -3.52 -8.63 -5.33
CA GLU A 83 -4.54 -7.73 -5.89
C GLU A 83 -5.93 -8.37 -5.89
N TRP A 84 -6.01 -9.62 -6.31
CA TRP A 84 -7.27 -10.35 -6.44
C TRP A 84 -7.88 -10.68 -5.07
N MET A 85 -7.08 -11.08 -4.08
CA MET A 85 -7.57 -11.27 -2.71
C MET A 85 -7.85 -9.93 -2.02
N ALA A 86 -7.16 -8.84 -2.41
CA ALA A 86 -7.53 -7.49 -1.97
C ALA A 86 -8.92 -7.08 -2.48
N ALA A 87 -9.30 -7.44 -3.72
CA ALA A 87 -10.64 -7.20 -4.25
C ALA A 87 -11.72 -7.84 -3.36
N LEU A 88 -11.52 -9.10 -2.96
CA LEU A 88 -12.42 -9.78 -2.04
C LEU A 88 -12.42 -9.14 -0.65
N THR A 89 -11.24 -8.75 -0.14
CA THR A 89 -11.10 -8.09 1.15
C THR A 89 -11.82 -6.75 1.21
N LEU A 90 -11.79 -5.96 0.14
CA LEU A 90 -12.53 -4.70 0.02
C LEU A 90 -14.03 -4.90 0.21
N LEU A 91 -14.61 -5.99 -0.30
CA LEU A 91 -16.02 -6.33 -0.09
C LEU A 91 -16.30 -6.62 1.40
N ILE A 92 -15.42 -7.36 2.06
CA ILE A 92 -15.54 -7.68 3.49
C ILE A 92 -15.43 -6.41 4.33
N VAL A 93 -14.43 -5.57 4.08
CA VAL A 93 -14.24 -4.29 4.78
C VAL A 93 -15.45 -3.37 4.56
N GLY A 94 -15.93 -3.26 3.32
CA GLY A 94 -17.09 -2.45 2.99
C GLY A 94 -18.38 -2.92 3.68
N LYS A 95 -18.55 -4.23 3.82
CA LYS A 95 -19.75 -4.82 4.43
C LYS A 95 -19.71 -4.84 5.95
N PHE A 96 -18.56 -5.13 6.57
CA PHE A 96 -18.47 -5.44 8.00
C PHE A 96 -17.69 -4.40 8.82
N PHE A 97 -16.71 -3.70 8.24
CA PHE A 97 -15.80 -2.84 9.01
C PHE A 97 -16.28 -1.39 8.95
N LEU A 98 -16.56 -0.89 7.75
CA LEU A 98 -17.01 0.48 7.54
C LEU A 98 -18.28 0.85 8.33
N PRO A 99 -19.31 -0.02 8.45
CA PRO A 99 -20.48 0.31 9.26
C PRO A 99 -20.13 0.64 10.71
N ILE A 100 -19.19 -0.10 11.32
CA ILE A 100 -18.78 0.11 12.71
C ILE A 100 -18.02 1.44 12.83
N PHE A 101 -17.05 1.69 11.95
CA PHE A 101 -16.26 2.93 11.99
C PHE A 101 -17.11 4.17 11.77
N LEU A 102 -17.96 4.16 10.74
CA LEU A 102 -18.83 5.29 10.42
C LEU A 102 -19.89 5.52 11.51
N ARG A 103 -20.46 4.45 12.09
CA ARG A 103 -21.43 4.56 13.19
C ARG A 103 -20.83 5.21 14.43
N ASN A 104 -19.56 4.95 14.72
CA ASN A 104 -18.85 5.46 15.89
C ASN A 104 -18.11 6.79 15.62
N GLY A 105 -18.25 7.38 14.43
CA GLY A 105 -17.57 8.65 14.10
C GLY A 105 -16.04 8.52 14.17
N ILE A 106 -15.51 7.35 13.83
CA ILE A 106 -14.07 7.11 13.79
C ILE A 106 -13.49 7.82 12.57
N TYR A 107 -12.51 8.68 12.83
CA TYR A 107 -11.77 9.42 11.80
C TYR A 107 -10.34 8.91 11.66
N THR A 108 -9.78 8.37 12.74
CA THR A 108 -8.45 7.75 12.71
C THR A 108 -8.43 6.40 13.40
N MET A 109 -7.61 5.48 12.89
CA MET A 109 -7.32 4.19 13.48
C MET A 109 -6.66 4.32 14.87
N PRO A 110 -5.72 5.26 15.12
CA PRO A 110 -5.26 5.51 16.49
C PRO A 110 -6.39 6.00 17.43
N GLN A 111 -7.33 6.83 16.95
CA GLN A 111 -8.51 7.22 17.74
C GLN A 111 -9.38 6.01 18.08
N PHE A 112 -9.66 5.12 17.13
CA PHE A 112 -10.39 3.88 17.41
C PHE A 112 -9.73 3.06 18.51
N LEU A 113 -8.41 2.86 18.42
CA LEU A 113 -7.68 2.08 19.42
C LEU A 113 -7.67 2.75 20.80
N GLU A 114 -7.55 4.08 20.86
CA GLU A 114 -7.63 4.82 22.11
C GLU A 114 -9.02 4.71 22.74
N GLN A 115 -10.08 4.83 21.93
CA GLN A 115 -11.47 4.68 22.37
C GLN A 115 -11.85 3.25 22.75
N ARG A 116 -11.14 2.25 22.22
CA ARG A 116 -11.43 0.83 22.48
C ARG A 116 -10.61 0.25 23.64
N TYR A 117 -9.36 0.65 23.78
CA TYR A 117 -8.40 0.03 24.70
C TYR A 117 -7.71 1.03 25.63
N GLY A 118 -7.40 2.23 25.13
CA GLY A 118 -6.73 3.29 25.89
C GLY A 118 -5.44 3.80 25.25
N LYS A 119 -4.78 4.73 25.95
CA LYS A 119 -3.65 5.51 25.44
C LYS A 119 -2.37 4.70 25.19
N TRP A 120 -2.17 3.60 25.91
CA TRP A 120 -0.97 2.77 25.73
C TRP A 120 -0.97 2.04 24.40
N ILE A 121 -2.10 1.44 24.01
CA ILE A 121 -2.23 0.79 22.70
C ILE A 121 -2.00 1.79 21.56
N ARG A 122 -2.56 2.99 21.67
CA ARG A 122 -2.31 4.06 20.69
C ARG A 122 -0.81 4.38 20.56
N THR A 123 -0.11 4.51 21.69
CA THR A 123 1.32 4.84 21.69
C THR A 123 2.18 3.69 21.16
N LEU A 124 1.85 2.45 21.51
CA LEU A 124 2.50 1.26 20.96
C LEU A 124 2.34 1.17 19.45
N MET A 125 1.14 1.46 18.93
CA MET A 125 0.92 1.50 17.49
C MET A 125 1.69 2.60 16.78
N ALA A 126 1.82 3.76 17.41
CA ALA A 126 2.67 4.84 16.90
C ALA A 126 4.13 4.38 16.75
N VAL A 127 4.66 3.59 17.70
CA VAL A 127 6.01 3.00 17.59
C VAL A 127 6.10 2.06 16.38
N PHE A 128 5.14 1.14 16.23
CA PHE A 128 5.14 0.18 15.13
C PHE A 128 5.05 0.85 13.76
N TRP A 129 4.15 1.83 13.61
CA TRP A 129 4.04 2.58 12.35
C TRP A 129 5.28 3.41 12.06
N LEU A 130 5.91 4.01 13.08
CA LEU A 130 7.14 4.76 12.90
C LEU A 130 8.25 3.86 12.34
N LEU A 131 8.44 2.68 12.93
CA LEU A 131 9.43 1.69 12.46
C LEU A 131 9.11 1.21 11.05
N LEU A 132 7.87 0.83 10.79
CA LEU A 132 7.43 0.34 9.48
C LEU A 132 7.59 1.41 8.40
N TYR A 133 7.17 2.65 8.69
CA TYR A 133 7.26 3.73 7.71
C TYR A 133 8.70 4.12 7.41
N VAL A 134 9.59 4.15 8.40
CA VAL A 134 11.00 4.50 8.16
C VAL A 134 11.74 3.36 7.47
N PHE A 135 11.77 2.16 8.07
CA PHE A 135 12.66 1.08 7.63
C PHE A 135 12.09 0.20 6.51
N VAL A 136 10.77 0.17 6.35
CA VAL A 136 10.12 -0.65 5.32
C VAL A 136 9.63 0.24 4.18
N ASN A 137 8.61 1.08 4.40
CA ASN A 137 7.98 1.79 3.28
C ASN A 137 8.89 2.87 2.67
N LEU A 138 9.38 3.83 3.46
CA LEU A 138 10.17 4.95 2.94
C LEU A 138 11.43 4.44 2.26
N THR A 139 12.16 3.53 2.92
CA THR A 139 13.35 2.88 2.37
C THR A 139 13.06 2.13 1.06
N SER A 140 11.98 1.34 1.01
CA SER A 140 11.64 0.57 -0.21
C SER A 140 11.20 1.46 -1.35
N ILE A 141 10.42 2.53 -1.09
CA ILE A 141 10.00 3.47 -2.12
C ILE A 141 11.21 4.23 -2.69
N LEU A 142 12.17 4.64 -1.84
CA LEU A 142 13.44 5.23 -2.31
C LEU A 142 14.22 4.26 -3.19
N TRP A 143 14.36 3.01 -2.76
CA TRP A 143 15.09 1.98 -3.48
C TRP A 143 14.44 1.67 -4.84
N LEU A 144 13.16 1.31 -4.86
CA LEU A 144 12.44 1.00 -6.10
C LEU A 144 12.37 2.21 -7.03
N GLY A 145 12.10 3.40 -6.49
CA GLY A 145 12.12 4.64 -7.27
C GLY A 145 13.48 4.92 -7.91
N SER A 146 14.58 4.66 -7.18
CA SER A 146 15.93 4.80 -7.72
C SER A 146 16.23 3.84 -8.87
N ILE A 147 15.70 2.61 -8.82
CA ILE A 147 15.81 1.63 -9.92
C ILE A 147 15.10 2.17 -11.15
N ALA A 148 13.87 2.67 -11.02
CA ALA A 148 13.14 3.22 -12.16
C ALA A 148 13.86 4.41 -12.80
N VAL A 149 14.33 5.37 -11.99
CA VAL A 149 15.05 6.53 -12.51
C VAL A 149 16.37 6.12 -13.16
N SER A 150 17.14 5.23 -12.53
CA SER A 150 18.40 4.73 -13.07
C SER A 150 18.20 4.02 -14.40
N GLN A 151 17.22 3.12 -14.50
CA GLN A 151 16.96 2.34 -15.72
C GLN A 151 16.47 3.19 -16.89
N VAL A 152 15.62 4.19 -16.63
CA VAL A 152 15.03 5.01 -17.72
C VAL A 152 15.99 6.11 -18.17
N THR A 153 16.78 6.68 -17.25
CA THR A 153 17.67 7.81 -17.55
C THR A 153 19.11 7.40 -17.83
N GLY A 154 19.53 6.20 -17.40
CA GLY A 154 20.92 5.75 -17.42
C GLY A 154 21.79 6.33 -16.29
N MET A 155 21.19 7.04 -15.32
CA MET A 155 21.90 7.61 -14.18
C MET A 155 22.34 6.54 -13.18
N ASP A 156 23.43 6.78 -12.45
CA ASP A 156 23.81 5.97 -11.29
C ASP A 156 22.65 5.86 -10.27
N GLN A 157 22.39 4.64 -9.80
CA GLN A 157 21.28 4.36 -8.90
C GLN A 157 21.45 5.06 -7.54
N THR A 158 22.68 5.19 -7.03
CA THR A 158 22.93 5.86 -5.74
C THR A 158 22.63 7.35 -5.84
N LEU A 159 23.04 7.98 -6.94
CA LEU A 159 22.70 9.36 -7.24
C LEU A 159 21.18 9.55 -7.41
N ALA A 160 20.52 8.67 -8.17
CA ALA A 160 19.07 8.71 -8.36
C ALA A 160 18.33 8.59 -7.01
N LEU A 161 18.78 7.69 -6.13
CA LEU A 161 18.24 7.49 -4.80
C LEU A 161 18.35 8.77 -3.94
N ALA A 162 19.53 9.40 -3.94
CA ALA A 162 19.76 10.64 -3.20
C ALA A 162 18.90 11.80 -3.75
N LEU A 163 18.84 11.97 -5.07
CA LEU A 163 18.06 13.04 -5.71
C LEU A 163 16.56 12.89 -5.42
N ILE A 164 16.01 11.68 -5.54
CA ILE A 164 14.60 11.43 -5.20
C ILE A 164 14.33 11.75 -3.72
N GLY A 165 15.21 11.32 -2.81
CA GLY A 165 15.06 11.58 -1.39
C GLY A 165 15.10 13.07 -1.04
N VAL A 166 16.07 13.80 -1.59
CA VAL A 166 16.18 15.26 -1.41
C VAL A 166 14.96 15.97 -2.00
N PHE A 167 14.54 15.59 -3.21
CA PHE A 167 13.39 16.21 -3.85
C PHE A 167 12.09 15.95 -3.09
N ALA A 168 11.86 14.72 -2.63
CA ALA A 168 10.71 14.38 -1.81
C ALA A 168 10.69 15.11 -0.46
N LEU A 169 11.86 15.29 0.16
CA LEU A 169 12.00 16.06 1.40
C LEU A 169 11.67 17.54 1.17
N VAL A 170 12.22 18.16 0.12
CA VAL A 170 11.90 19.56 -0.26
C VAL A 170 10.41 19.68 -0.56
N TYR A 171 9.87 18.80 -1.39
CA TYR A 171 8.45 18.77 -1.73
C TYR A 171 7.57 18.69 -0.46
N GLN A 172 7.93 17.84 0.49
CA GLN A 172 7.19 17.69 1.74
C GLN A 172 7.32 18.91 2.68
N LEU A 173 8.52 19.47 2.84
CA LEU A 173 8.77 20.59 3.76
C LEU A 173 8.08 21.89 3.30
N TYR A 174 7.99 22.11 1.99
CA TYR A 174 7.39 23.33 1.41
C TYR A 174 5.94 23.11 0.93
N GLY A 175 5.51 21.88 0.67
CA GLY A 175 4.19 21.58 0.12
C GLY A 175 3.09 21.50 1.17
N GLY A 176 3.31 20.81 2.29
CA GLY A 176 2.23 20.47 3.24
C GLY A 176 1.14 19.57 2.62
N LEU A 177 0.36 18.87 3.44
CA LEU A 177 -0.58 17.81 3.00
C LEU A 177 -1.62 18.27 1.95
N LYS A 178 -1.92 19.57 1.86
CA LYS A 178 -2.98 20.14 1.01
C LYS A 178 -2.76 19.92 -0.49
N ALA A 179 -1.52 19.78 -0.95
CA ALA A 179 -1.21 19.65 -2.36
C ALA A 179 -1.49 18.24 -2.95
N VAL A 180 -1.54 17.21 -2.10
CA VAL A 180 -1.48 15.80 -2.54
C VAL A 180 -2.81 15.32 -3.15
N ALA A 181 -3.95 15.66 -2.55
CA ALA A 181 -5.23 15.07 -2.93
C ALA A 181 -5.73 15.46 -4.34
N LEU A 182 -5.37 16.64 -4.85
CA LEU A 182 -5.80 17.11 -6.19
C LEU A 182 -4.93 16.52 -7.31
N THR A 183 -3.67 16.19 -7.03
CA THR A 183 -2.75 15.61 -8.02
C THR A 183 -2.92 14.10 -8.15
N ASP A 184 -3.39 13.42 -7.09
CA ASP A 184 -3.54 11.96 -7.04
C ASP A 184 -4.38 11.40 -8.19
N ILE A 185 -5.51 12.02 -8.53
CA ILE A 185 -6.40 11.52 -9.59
C ILE A 185 -5.72 11.54 -10.95
N VAL A 186 -5.10 12.67 -11.31
CA VAL A 186 -4.42 12.83 -12.60
C VAL A 186 -3.25 11.85 -12.72
N GLN A 187 -2.43 11.74 -11.67
CA GLN A 187 -1.30 10.81 -11.63
C GLN A 187 -1.76 9.37 -11.84
N VAL A 188 -2.84 8.97 -11.18
CA VAL A 188 -3.31 7.58 -11.23
C VAL A 188 -3.97 7.25 -12.56
N THR A 189 -4.72 8.18 -13.14
CA THR A 189 -5.20 8.01 -14.51
C THR A 189 -4.03 7.85 -15.49
N LEU A 190 -2.99 8.67 -15.37
CA LEU A 190 -1.80 8.56 -16.22
C LEU A 190 -1.04 7.25 -16.03
N LEU A 191 -0.90 6.77 -14.80
CA LEU A 191 -0.21 5.50 -14.50
C LEU A 191 -1.01 4.28 -14.94
N VAL A 192 -2.33 4.28 -14.77
CA VAL A 192 -3.18 3.18 -15.24
C VAL A 192 -3.17 3.14 -16.77
N LEU A 193 -3.40 4.26 -17.44
CA LEU A 193 -3.36 4.33 -18.90
C LEU A 193 -1.96 4.00 -19.44
N GLY A 194 -0.93 4.55 -18.81
CA GLY A 194 0.48 4.27 -19.13
C GLY A 194 0.81 2.79 -18.99
N GLY A 195 0.42 2.15 -17.89
CA GLY A 195 0.67 0.72 -17.70
C GLY A 195 -0.15 -0.17 -18.64
N LEU A 196 -1.39 0.20 -18.97
CA LEU A 196 -2.17 -0.48 -20.02
C LEU A 196 -1.52 -0.36 -21.40
N LEU A 197 -0.97 0.82 -21.72
CA LEU A 197 -0.20 1.02 -22.96
C LEU A 197 1.08 0.18 -22.97
N VAL A 198 1.83 0.15 -21.86
CA VAL A 198 3.01 -0.70 -21.73
C VAL A 198 2.63 -2.17 -21.93
N ALA A 199 1.60 -2.68 -21.23
CA ALA A 199 1.13 -4.06 -21.38
C ALA A 199 0.66 -4.36 -22.82
N GLY A 200 -0.06 -3.44 -23.45
CA GLY A 200 -0.50 -3.59 -24.84
C GLY A 200 0.67 -3.63 -25.82
N LEU A 201 1.67 -2.77 -25.65
CA LEU A 201 2.84 -2.70 -26.54
C LEU A 201 3.78 -3.89 -26.34
N THR A 202 4.03 -4.33 -25.10
CA THR A 202 4.87 -5.51 -24.83
C THR A 202 4.23 -6.75 -25.44
N LEU A 203 2.93 -6.98 -25.22
CA LEU A 203 2.21 -8.10 -25.81
C LEU A 203 2.14 -7.99 -27.34
N SER A 204 1.89 -6.80 -27.90
CA SER A 204 1.91 -6.63 -29.35
C SER A 204 3.28 -6.90 -29.96
N ARG A 205 4.37 -6.59 -29.24
CA ARG A 205 5.73 -6.87 -29.68
C ARG A 205 6.04 -8.36 -29.68
N ILE A 206 5.58 -9.09 -28.65
CA ILE A 206 5.69 -10.55 -28.56
C ILE A 206 4.83 -11.23 -29.64
N GLY A 207 3.66 -10.68 -29.95
CA GLY A 207 2.76 -11.20 -30.97
C GLY A 207 3.22 -10.96 -32.42
N ASP A 208 4.34 -10.27 -32.62
CA ASP A 208 4.99 -10.00 -33.92
C ASP A 208 4.01 -9.60 -35.05
N GLY A 209 3.13 -8.63 -34.77
CA GLY A 209 2.14 -8.12 -35.73
C GLY A 209 0.79 -8.85 -35.75
N ALA A 210 0.66 -10.01 -35.09
CA ALA A 210 -0.62 -10.70 -34.90
C ALA A 210 -1.48 -10.13 -33.75
N GLY A 211 -1.02 -9.05 -33.11
CA GLY A 211 -1.73 -8.31 -32.08
C GLY A 211 -1.57 -8.84 -30.65
N VAL A 212 -2.19 -8.13 -29.71
CA VAL A 212 -2.05 -8.33 -28.26
C VAL A 212 -2.46 -9.75 -27.83
N LEU A 213 -3.56 -10.28 -28.38
CA LEU A 213 -4.05 -11.61 -28.00
C LEU A 213 -3.11 -12.73 -28.44
N ALA A 214 -2.49 -12.59 -29.61
CA ALA A 214 -1.48 -13.53 -30.09
C ALA A 214 -0.23 -13.49 -29.21
N GLY A 215 0.21 -12.29 -28.82
CA GLY A 215 1.31 -12.12 -27.87
C GLY A 215 1.05 -12.74 -26.50
N PHE A 216 -0.17 -12.56 -25.96
CA PHE A 216 -0.55 -13.21 -24.70
C PHE A 216 -0.54 -14.73 -24.80
N ARG A 217 -1.09 -15.31 -25.89
CA ARG A 217 -1.05 -16.75 -26.12
C ARG A 217 0.37 -17.27 -26.27
N HIS A 218 1.23 -16.54 -26.98
CA HIS A 218 2.65 -16.90 -27.10
C HIS A 218 3.33 -16.88 -25.73
N LEU A 219 3.12 -15.83 -24.94
CA LEU A 219 3.69 -15.71 -23.59
C LEU A 219 3.24 -16.86 -22.68
N TRP A 220 1.96 -17.21 -22.71
CA TRP A 220 1.43 -18.36 -21.95
C TRP A 220 2.05 -19.68 -22.44
N ASN A 221 2.12 -19.91 -23.73
CA ASN A 221 2.68 -21.17 -24.26
C ASN A 221 4.19 -21.30 -24.03
N ALA A 222 4.93 -20.19 -24.06
CA ALA A 222 6.39 -20.17 -23.87
C ALA A 222 6.78 -20.30 -22.39
N HIS A 223 5.99 -19.71 -21.48
CA HIS A 223 6.25 -19.65 -20.04
C HIS A 223 5.03 -20.06 -19.21
N PRO A 224 4.46 -21.28 -19.41
CA PRO A 224 3.25 -21.69 -18.72
C PRO A 224 3.38 -21.67 -17.20
N GLU A 225 4.57 -21.93 -16.67
CA GLU A 225 4.88 -21.87 -15.24
C GLU A 225 4.66 -20.49 -14.62
N HIS A 226 4.82 -19.42 -15.41
CA HIS A 226 4.54 -18.04 -14.98
C HIS A 226 3.04 -17.74 -14.94
N PHE A 227 2.16 -18.66 -15.35
CA PHE A 227 0.71 -18.49 -15.29
C PHE A 227 0.03 -19.38 -14.26
N HIS A 228 0.78 -20.18 -13.49
CA HIS A 228 0.23 -20.91 -12.36
C HIS A 228 -0.05 -19.96 -11.19
N MET A 229 -1.28 -19.97 -10.70
CA MET A 229 -1.71 -19.15 -9.56
C MET A 229 -1.35 -19.80 -8.23
N ILE A 230 -1.40 -21.14 -8.16
CA ILE A 230 -1.11 -21.89 -6.95
C ILE A 230 0.23 -22.61 -7.13
N LEU A 231 1.29 -22.04 -6.53
CA LEU A 231 2.63 -22.61 -6.65
C LEU A 231 2.71 -23.98 -5.95
N SER A 232 3.36 -24.93 -6.62
CA SER A 232 3.74 -26.22 -6.05
C SER A 232 4.94 -26.08 -5.10
N LYS A 233 5.13 -27.04 -4.20
CA LYS A 233 6.18 -26.99 -3.16
C LYS A 233 7.60 -27.05 -3.71
N ASP A 234 7.77 -27.61 -4.90
CA ASP A 234 9.03 -27.69 -5.63
C ASP A 234 9.37 -26.38 -6.37
N ASN A 235 8.43 -25.44 -6.49
CA ASN A 235 8.69 -24.14 -7.07
C ASN A 235 9.65 -23.33 -6.17
N PRO A 236 10.72 -22.73 -6.71
CA PRO A 236 11.72 -21.99 -5.93
C PRO A 236 11.15 -20.75 -5.21
N PHE A 237 10.01 -20.23 -5.66
CA PHE A 237 9.29 -19.09 -5.07
C PHE A 237 8.13 -19.52 -4.16
N TYR A 238 7.98 -20.82 -3.86
CA TYR A 238 7.00 -21.29 -2.88
C TYR A 238 7.18 -20.65 -1.50
N LYS A 239 8.43 -20.35 -1.13
CA LYS A 239 8.76 -19.63 0.12
C LYS A 239 8.15 -18.22 0.20
N ASP A 240 7.88 -17.60 -0.95
CA ASP A 240 7.33 -16.26 -1.08
C ASP A 240 5.79 -16.31 -1.21
N LEU A 241 5.29 -17.26 -2.01
CA LEU A 241 3.85 -17.50 -2.24
C LEU A 241 3.52 -19.00 -2.03
N PRO A 242 3.24 -19.43 -0.78
CA PRO A 242 3.10 -20.85 -0.43
C PRO A 242 1.78 -21.49 -0.87
N GLY A 243 1.59 -21.65 -2.18
CA GLY A 243 0.46 -22.36 -2.77
C GLY A 243 -0.89 -21.89 -2.23
N LEU A 244 -1.70 -22.79 -1.67
CA LEU A 244 -3.06 -22.50 -1.17
C LEU A 244 -3.11 -21.48 -0.04
N SER A 245 -2.00 -21.20 0.64
CA SER A 245 -1.94 -20.17 1.67
C SER A 245 -2.19 -18.77 1.13
N VAL A 246 -2.06 -18.53 -0.18
CA VAL A 246 -2.50 -17.28 -0.80
C VAL A 246 -4.03 -17.11 -0.72
N LEU A 247 -4.79 -18.21 -0.74
CA LEU A 247 -6.25 -18.20 -0.66
C LEU A 247 -6.78 -18.34 0.77
N LEU A 248 -6.09 -19.12 1.62
CA LEU A 248 -6.61 -19.53 2.92
C LEU A 248 -5.74 -19.11 4.11
N GLY A 249 -4.53 -18.62 3.86
CA GLY A 249 -3.50 -18.41 4.88
C GLY A 249 -3.21 -16.94 5.17
N GLY A 250 -1.92 -16.64 5.38
CA GLY A 250 -1.46 -15.34 5.86
C GLY A 250 -1.77 -14.15 4.95
N LEU A 251 -2.08 -14.37 3.67
CA LEU A 251 -2.46 -13.29 2.76
C LEU A 251 -3.70 -12.53 3.23
N TRP A 252 -4.64 -13.21 3.90
CA TRP A 252 -5.78 -12.55 4.53
C TRP A 252 -5.38 -11.57 5.61
N VAL A 253 -4.41 -11.93 6.46
CA VAL A 253 -3.93 -11.07 7.53
C VAL A 253 -3.32 -9.80 6.94
N MET A 254 -2.53 -9.94 5.87
CA MET A 254 -1.92 -8.81 5.17
C MET A 254 -2.98 -7.90 4.54
N ASN A 255 -3.93 -8.47 3.80
CA ASN A 255 -4.97 -7.71 3.11
C ASN A 255 -5.93 -7.03 4.09
N ILE A 256 -6.38 -7.72 5.14
CA ILE A 256 -7.25 -7.14 6.16
C ILE A 256 -6.54 -5.98 6.88
N SER A 257 -5.25 -6.15 7.20
CA SER A 257 -4.46 -5.06 7.78
C SER A 257 -4.40 -3.85 6.86
N TYR A 258 -4.05 -4.08 5.58
CA TYR A 258 -3.86 -3.01 4.61
C TYR A 258 -5.17 -2.28 4.26
N TRP A 259 -6.25 -3.01 3.95
CA TRP A 259 -7.51 -2.42 3.49
C TRP A 259 -8.45 -2.04 4.62
N GLY A 260 -8.42 -2.78 5.73
CA GLY A 260 -9.30 -2.57 6.87
C GLY A 260 -8.77 -1.55 7.88
N PHE A 261 -7.45 -1.53 8.11
CA PHE A 261 -6.86 -0.83 9.27
C PHE A 261 -5.71 0.12 8.93
N ASN A 262 -5.27 0.20 7.67
CA ASN A 262 -4.27 1.20 7.29
C ASN A 262 -4.93 2.58 7.20
N GLN A 263 -4.50 3.49 8.07
CA GLN A 263 -5.03 4.86 8.15
C GLN A 263 -5.09 5.55 6.79
N TYR A 264 -4.03 5.44 5.99
CA TYR A 264 -3.93 6.13 4.71
C TYR A 264 -5.00 5.66 3.71
N ILE A 265 -5.38 4.38 3.77
CA ILE A 265 -6.34 3.77 2.85
C ILE A 265 -7.77 3.97 3.35
N ILE A 266 -8.07 3.48 4.55
CA ILE A 266 -9.43 3.42 5.07
C ILE A 266 -10.04 4.81 5.26
N GLN A 267 -9.24 5.84 5.53
CA GLN A 267 -9.70 7.21 5.72
C GLN A 267 -10.47 7.76 4.51
N ARG A 268 -10.12 7.34 3.29
CA ARG A 268 -10.82 7.75 2.06
C ARG A 268 -12.26 7.20 2.02
N ALA A 269 -12.45 5.99 2.52
CA ALA A 269 -13.78 5.40 2.66
C ALA A 269 -14.57 6.01 3.84
N LEU A 270 -13.89 6.46 4.89
CA LEU A 270 -14.50 7.16 6.03
C LEU A 270 -14.98 8.59 5.68
N ALA A 271 -14.42 9.18 4.62
CA ALA A 271 -14.83 10.49 4.08
C ALA A 271 -16.09 10.42 3.19
N ALA A 272 -16.76 9.27 3.10
CA ALA A 272 -17.95 9.09 2.30
C ALA A 272 -19.16 9.87 2.84
N LYS A 273 -20.06 10.27 1.92
CA LYS A 273 -21.33 10.93 2.27
C LYS A 273 -22.23 10.09 3.18
N ASN A 274 -22.23 8.78 2.97
CA ASN A 274 -22.97 7.82 3.78
C ASN A 274 -22.42 6.40 3.52
N ILE A 275 -22.85 5.44 4.35
CA ILE A 275 -22.42 4.04 4.22
C ILE A 275 -22.74 3.43 2.85
N GLY A 276 -23.85 3.81 2.22
CA GLY A 276 -24.24 3.29 0.91
C GLY A 276 -23.28 3.73 -0.20
N GLU A 277 -22.87 5.00 -0.20
CA GLU A 277 -21.85 5.52 -1.11
C GLU A 277 -20.47 4.93 -0.83
N ALA A 278 -20.11 4.76 0.45
CA ALA A 278 -18.87 4.08 0.83
C ALA A 278 -18.84 2.65 0.28
N GLN A 279 -19.90 1.86 0.50
CA GLN A 279 -20.05 0.49 0.03
C GLN A 279 -19.97 0.38 -1.50
N LYS A 280 -20.64 1.26 -2.25
CA LYS A 280 -20.50 1.32 -3.72
C LYS A 280 -19.06 1.61 -4.13
N GLY A 281 -18.40 2.54 -3.43
CA GLY A 281 -16.99 2.86 -3.67
C GLY A 281 -16.06 1.67 -3.43
N MET A 282 -16.32 0.86 -2.39
CA MET A 282 -15.56 -0.37 -2.11
C MET A 282 -15.74 -1.42 -3.20
N VAL A 283 -16.96 -1.60 -3.73
CA VAL A 283 -17.20 -2.51 -4.87
C VAL A 283 -16.50 -2.00 -6.13
N PHE A 284 -16.56 -0.70 -6.41
CA PHE A 284 -15.86 -0.11 -7.55
C PHE A 284 -14.34 -0.29 -7.44
N ALA A 285 -13.75 -0.04 -6.27
CA ALA A 285 -12.35 -0.33 -6.01
C ALA A 285 -12.03 -1.83 -6.18
N ALA A 286 -12.91 -2.72 -5.75
CA ALA A 286 -12.72 -4.16 -5.94
C ALA A 286 -12.66 -4.54 -7.43
N PHE A 287 -13.49 -3.95 -8.29
CA PHE A 287 -13.38 -4.16 -9.74
C PHE A 287 -12.07 -3.62 -10.32
N LEU A 288 -11.65 -2.42 -9.91
CA LEU A 288 -10.37 -1.86 -10.36
C LEU A 288 -9.19 -2.74 -9.91
N LYS A 289 -9.28 -3.38 -8.74
CA LYS A 289 -8.29 -4.35 -8.28
C LYS A 289 -8.16 -5.59 -9.17
N LEU A 290 -9.25 -6.05 -9.79
CA LEU A 290 -9.18 -7.15 -10.76
C LEU A 290 -8.39 -6.76 -12.01
N LEU A 291 -8.42 -5.48 -12.40
CA LEU A 291 -7.69 -4.93 -13.55
C LEU A 291 -6.20 -4.74 -13.26
N MET A 292 -5.83 -4.40 -12.02
CA MET A 292 -4.46 -3.98 -11.67
C MET A 292 -3.36 -4.95 -12.11
N PRO A 293 -3.50 -6.28 -12.00
CA PRO A 293 -2.47 -7.21 -12.49
C PRO A 293 -2.15 -7.09 -13.98
N VAL A 294 -3.12 -6.67 -14.82
CA VAL A 294 -2.85 -6.37 -16.24
C VAL A 294 -1.91 -5.18 -16.39
N VAL A 295 -2.05 -4.19 -15.50
CA VAL A 295 -1.27 -2.94 -15.52
C VAL A 295 0.14 -3.15 -14.96
N VAL A 296 0.28 -3.96 -13.90
CA VAL A 296 1.55 -4.04 -13.14
C VAL A 296 2.23 -5.41 -13.19
N VAL A 297 1.53 -6.52 -13.39
CA VAL A 297 2.13 -7.87 -13.40
C VAL A 297 2.48 -8.30 -14.83
N VAL A 298 1.54 -8.14 -15.76
CA VAL A 298 1.71 -8.60 -17.15
C VAL A 298 2.96 -8.01 -17.84
N PRO A 299 3.31 -6.71 -17.69
CA PRO A 299 4.58 -6.21 -18.21
C PRO A 299 5.80 -6.93 -17.63
N GLY A 300 5.75 -7.31 -16.35
CA GLY A 300 6.80 -8.11 -15.70
C GLY A 300 6.96 -9.48 -16.35
N ILE A 301 5.85 -10.20 -16.57
CA ILE A 301 5.88 -11.51 -17.26
C ILE A 301 6.38 -11.35 -18.69
N ALA A 302 5.92 -10.33 -19.42
CA ALA A 302 6.35 -10.07 -20.79
C ALA A 302 7.86 -9.79 -20.89
N ALA A 303 8.46 -9.20 -19.86
CA ALA A 303 9.90 -8.97 -19.80
C ALA A 303 10.71 -10.27 -19.78
N VAL A 304 10.16 -11.42 -19.36
CA VAL A 304 10.85 -12.71 -19.42
C VAL A 304 11.24 -13.07 -20.86
N VAL A 305 10.40 -12.72 -21.83
CA VAL A 305 10.66 -12.95 -23.27
C VAL A 305 11.47 -11.80 -23.88
N LEU A 306 11.15 -10.56 -23.51
CA LEU A 306 11.71 -9.37 -24.17
C LEU A 306 13.05 -8.90 -23.57
N ALA A 307 13.35 -9.28 -22.33
CA ALA A 307 14.55 -8.92 -21.58
C ALA A 307 14.92 -10.04 -20.56
N PRO A 308 15.30 -11.25 -21.02
CA PRO A 308 15.55 -12.41 -20.14
C PRO A 308 16.78 -12.28 -19.21
N ASP A 309 17.71 -11.37 -19.53
CA ASP A 309 19.00 -11.24 -18.83
C ASP A 309 19.04 -10.06 -17.84
N LEU A 310 17.88 -9.66 -17.29
CA LEU A 310 17.83 -8.59 -16.31
C LEU A 310 18.60 -8.97 -15.04
N ALA A 311 19.53 -8.09 -14.63
CA ALA A 311 20.35 -8.30 -13.44
C ALA A 311 19.52 -8.35 -12.14
N LYS A 312 18.38 -7.64 -12.12
CA LYS A 312 17.42 -7.69 -11.02
C LYS A 312 15.99 -7.69 -11.55
N PRO A 313 15.08 -8.52 -10.98
CA PRO A 313 13.67 -8.55 -11.37
C PRO A 313 12.97 -7.18 -11.34
N ASP A 314 13.23 -6.35 -10.32
CA ASP A 314 12.63 -5.02 -10.18
C ASP A 314 12.97 -4.05 -11.34
N GLN A 315 13.89 -4.42 -12.24
CA GLN A 315 14.19 -3.67 -13.48
C GLN A 315 13.19 -3.94 -14.61
N ALA A 316 12.31 -4.95 -14.47
CA ALA A 316 11.40 -5.39 -15.53
C ALA A 316 10.47 -4.28 -16.03
N TYR A 317 9.72 -3.63 -15.12
CA TYR A 317 8.78 -2.58 -15.53
C TYR A 317 9.48 -1.36 -16.15
N PRO A 318 10.53 -0.77 -15.52
CA PRO A 318 11.28 0.31 -16.15
C PRO A 318 11.82 -0.04 -17.54
N THR A 319 12.24 -1.30 -17.75
CA THR A 319 12.73 -1.76 -19.06
C THR A 319 11.61 -1.83 -20.09
N MET A 320 10.46 -2.42 -19.74
CA MET A 320 9.29 -2.49 -20.65
C MET A 320 8.72 -1.11 -20.99
N MET A 321 8.80 -0.17 -20.05
CA MET A 321 8.35 1.20 -20.27
C MET A 321 9.15 1.90 -21.39
N GLN A 322 10.40 1.50 -21.65
CA GLN A 322 11.20 2.07 -22.74
C GLN A 322 10.65 1.75 -24.14
N LEU A 323 9.70 0.80 -24.26
CA LEU A 323 8.99 0.54 -25.51
C LEU A 323 7.96 1.62 -25.85
N LEU A 324 7.64 2.50 -24.90
CA LEU A 324 6.76 3.64 -25.16
C LEU A 324 7.42 4.59 -26.18
N PRO A 325 6.64 5.15 -27.13
CA PRO A 325 7.17 6.15 -28.04
C PRO A 325 7.55 7.43 -27.28
N SER A 326 8.52 8.17 -27.82
CA SER A 326 8.89 9.48 -27.28
C SER A 326 7.68 10.40 -27.17
N GLY A 327 7.64 11.23 -26.14
CA GLY A 327 6.47 11.97 -25.71
C GLY A 327 5.67 11.21 -24.66
N ILE A 328 5.19 10.01 -25.01
CA ILE A 328 4.42 9.15 -24.09
C ILE A 328 5.33 8.59 -23.00
N LEU A 329 6.54 8.15 -23.37
CA LEU A 329 7.55 7.72 -22.41
C LEU A 329 7.81 8.80 -21.36
N GLY A 330 8.11 10.03 -21.79
CA GLY A 330 8.32 11.17 -20.91
C GLY A 330 7.12 11.44 -19.99
N LEU A 331 5.89 11.37 -20.51
CA LEU A 331 4.68 11.61 -19.73
C LEU A 331 4.45 10.53 -18.66
N VAL A 332 4.53 9.24 -19.03
CA VAL A 332 4.32 8.12 -18.10
C VAL A 332 5.44 8.07 -17.07
N PHE A 333 6.69 8.31 -17.48
CA PHE A 333 7.82 8.38 -16.57
C PHE A 333 7.69 9.56 -15.60
N ALA A 334 7.25 10.74 -16.07
CA ALA A 334 7.00 11.88 -15.20
C ALA A 334 5.90 11.60 -14.17
N ALA A 335 4.82 10.92 -14.57
CA ALA A 335 3.76 10.48 -13.67
C ALA A 335 4.28 9.48 -12.63
N LEU A 336 5.15 8.54 -13.02
CA LEU A 336 5.78 7.58 -12.12
C LEU A 336 6.68 8.26 -11.08
N VAL A 337 7.57 9.16 -11.52
CA VAL A 337 8.43 9.94 -10.62
C VAL A 337 7.59 10.79 -9.68
N ALA A 338 6.54 11.44 -10.18
CA ALA A 338 5.67 12.25 -9.34
C ALA A 338 4.89 11.41 -8.32
N ALA A 339 4.46 10.19 -8.67
CA ALA A 339 3.81 9.26 -7.73
C ALA A 339 4.79 8.71 -6.67
N ILE A 340 6.04 8.43 -7.05
CA ILE A 340 7.12 8.08 -6.10
C ILE A 340 7.29 9.22 -5.09
N VAL A 341 7.45 10.45 -5.58
CA VAL A 341 7.66 11.64 -4.74
C VAL A 341 6.46 11.92 -3.84
N ALA A 342 5.23 11.82 -4.36
CA ALA A 342 4.01 12.00 -3.58
C ALA A 342 3.88 10.94 -2.47
N SER A 343 4.19 9.67 -2.79
CA SER A 343 4.21 8.58 -1.81
C SER A 343 5.24 8.82 -0.71
N LEU A 344 6.47 9.19 -1.07
CA LEU A 344 7.53 9.53 -0.13
C LEU A 344 7.12 10.71 0.76
N ALA A 345 6.63 11.79 0.18
CA ALA A 345 6.18 12.97 0.92
C ALA A 345 5.11 12.62 1.96
N SER A 346 4.11 11.81 1.58
CA SER A 346 3.07 11.32 2.49
C SER A 346 3.65 10.49 3.66
N LYS A 347 4.61 9.60 3.38
CA LYS A 347 5.28 8.79 4.42
C LYS A 347 6.16 9.64 5.34
N ILE A 348 6.94 10.57 4.78
CA ILE A 348 7.75 11.54 5.53
C ILE A 348 6.87 12.38 6.44
N ASN A 349 5.73 12.88 5.93
CA ASN A 349 4.75 13.63 6.73
C ASN A 349 4.21 12.80 7.90
N SER A 350 3.87 11.54 7.62
CA SER A 350 3.30 10.63 8.61
C SER A 350 4.32 10.35 9.72
N VAL A 351 5.57 10.08 9.37
CA VAL A 351 6.68 9.92 10.32
C VAL A 351 6.87 11.17 11.18
N ALA A 352 6.93 12.35 10.56
CA ALA A 352 7.08 13.61 11.27
C ALA A 352 5.92 13.88 12.23
N THR A 353 4.69 13.62 11.80
CA THR A 353 3.47 13.84 12.59
C THR A 353 3.40 12.87 13.76
N ILE A 354 3.60 11.57 13.52
CA ILE A 354 3.61 10.53 14.54
C ILE A 354 4.69 10.85 15.59
N PHE A 355 5.92 11.12 15.16
CA PHE A 355 7.01 11.44 16.08
C PHE A 355 6.71 12.69 16.91
N THR A 356 6.19 13.75 16.29
CA THR A 356 5.95 15.02 16.98
C THR A 356 4.76 14.95 17.93
N LEU A 357 3.62 14.43 17.48
CA LEU A 357 2.37 14.46 18.24
C LEU A 357 2.22 13.28 19.19
N ASP A 358 2.62 12.09 18.77
CA ASP A 358 2.43 10.88 19.58
C ASP A 358 3.60 10.59 20.52
N PHE A 359 4.77 11.23 20.32
CA PHE A 359 5.92 11.14 21.23
C PHE A 359 6.30 12.50 21.81
N TYR A 360 6.82 13.43 21.00
CA TYR A 360 7.43 14.65 21.51
C TYR A 360 6.48 15.50 22.35
N ALA A 361 5.27 15.77 21.85
CA ALA A 361 4.26 16.57 22.54
C ALA A 361 3.79 15.94 23.86
N LYS A 362 3.85 14.60 24.00
CA LYS A 362 3.52 13.92 25.25
C LYS A 362 4.59 14.10 26.32
N PHE A 363 5.86 14.08 25.91
CA PHE A 363 6.99 14.33 26.82
C PHE A 363 7.20 15.83 27.10
N ARG A 364 6.72 16.71 26.21
CA ARG A 364 6.77 18.17 26.36
C ARG A 364 5.39 18.80 26.09
N PRO A 365 4.43 18.68 27.03
CA PRO A 365 3.06 19.17 26.84
C PRO A 365 2.94 20.69 26.66
N GLN A 366 3.96 21.44 27.11
CA GLN A 366 4.02 22.91 27.03
C GLN A 366 4.71 23.42 25.75
N ALA A 367 5.10 22.54 24.82
CA ALA A 367 5.75 22.95 23.58
C ALA A 367 4.79 23.82 22.74
N ASP A 368 5.28 24.96 22.28
CA ASP A 368 4.52 25.85 21.41
C ASP A 368 4.42 25.30 19.97
N GLN A 369 3.48 25.84 19.19
CA GLN A 369 3.25 25.41 17.80
C GLN A 369 4.53 25.52 16.92
N PRO A 370 5.31 26.63 16.97
CA PRO A 370 6.56 26.73 16.23
C PRO A 370 7.59 25.65 16.58
N GLN A 371 7.72 25.30 17.86
CA GLN A 371 8.62 24.24 18.31
C GLN A 371 8.18 22.88 17.79
N LEU A 372 6.88 22.55 17.85
CA LEU A 372 6.34 21.32 17.28
C LEU A 372 6.63 21.21 15.78
N VAL A 373 6.42 22.29 15.02
CA VAL A 373 6.75 22.32 13.59
C VAL A 373 8.25 22.09 13.35
N ARG A 374 9.13 22.71 14.15
CA ARG A 374 10.59 22.53 14.03
C ARG A 374 10.98 21.07 14.28
N VAL A 375 10.44 20.44 15.32
CA VAL A 375 10.68 19.03 15.65
C VAL A 375 10.19 18.12 14.53
N GLY A 376 9.00 18.38 13.98
CA GLY A 376 8.48 17.62 12.85
C GLY A 376 9.37 17.70 11.61
N ARG A 377 9.90 18.90 11.31
CA ARG A 377 10.87 19.06 10.20
C ARG A 377 12.17 18.30 10.45
N VAL A 378 12.69 18.29 11.67
CA VAL A 378 13.87 17.49 12.02
C VAL A 378 13.59 16.00 11.85
N ALA A 379 12.45 15.51 12.34
CA ALA A 379 12.04 14.10 12.17
C ALA A 379 11.89 13.71 10.68
N ALA A 380 11.36 14.61 9.85
CA ALA A 380 11.28 14.41 8.40
C ALA A 380 12.67 14.27 7.76
N VAL A 381 13.59 15.20 8.04
CA VAL A 381 14.97 15.15 7.51
C VAL A 381 15.68 13.87 7.95
N THR A 382 15.61 13.56 9.25
CA THR A 382 16.24 12.37 9.83
C THR A 382 15.71 11.08 9.21
N SER A 383 14.39 10.98 8.98
CA SER A 383 13.82 9.77 8.39
C SER A 383 14.24 9.54 6.94
N VAL A 384 14.36 10.60 6.14
CA VAL A 384 14.90 10.50 4.77
C VAL A 384 16.37 10.10 4.78
N LEU A 385 17.19 10.69 5.67
CA LEU A 385 18.60 10.31 5.81
C LEU A 385 18.75 8.84 6.20
N ILE A 386 17.97 8.37 7.17
CA ILE A 386 17.96 6.94 7.56
C ILE A 386 17.56 6.08 6.36
N GLY A 387 16.48 6.43 5.66
CA GLY A 387 16.03 5.72 4.45
C GLY A 387 17.12 5.62 3.39
N ILE A 388 17.81 6.72 3.08
CA ILE A 388 18.90 6.76 2.11
C ILE A 388 20.06 5.84 2.54
N LEU A 389 20.49 5.94 3.80
CA LEU A 389 21.63 5.18 4.31
C LEU A 389 21.32 3.67 4.44
N THR A 390 20.06 3.33 4.70
CA THR A 390 19.64 1.93 4.94
C THR A 390 19.11 1.22 3.71
N ALA A 391 18.78 1.93 2.62
CA ALA A 391 18.20 1.34 1.42
C ALA A 391 19.06 0.22 0.81
N ARG A 392 20.36 0.48 0.57
CA ARG A 392 21.26 -0.55 0.02
C ARG A 392 21.53 -1.69 1.01
N PRO A 393 21.84 -1.45 2.31
CA PRO A 393 22.01 -2.55 3.26
C PRO A 393 20.78 -3.44 3.45
N LEU A 394 19.57 -2.86 3.40
CA LEU A 394 18.34 -3.61 3.65
C LEU A 394 17.78 -4.29 2.38
N LEU A 395 17.74 -3.60 1.25
CA LEU A 395 17.14 -4.11 -0.01
C LEU A 395 18.16 -4.54 -1.06
N GLY A 396 19.43 -4.15 -0.94
CA GLY A 396 20.44 -4.45 -1.95
C GLY A 396 20.66 -5.94 -2.21
N ASN A 397 20.41 -6.78 -1.21
CA ASN A 397 20.51 -8.24 -1.30
C ASN A 397 19.17 -8.94 -1.60
N PHE A 398 18.07 -8.19 -1.70
CA PHE A 398 16.80 -8.73 -2.15
C PHE A 398 16.70 -8.62 -3.68
N ASP A 399 16.21 -9.68 -4.30
CA ASP A 399 15.91 -9.71 -5.74
C ASP A 399 14.58 -9.01 -6.05
N GLN A 400 13.64 -9.09 -5.11
CA GLN A 400 12.29 -8.53 -5.23
C GLN A 400 12.02 -7.60 -4.05
N GLY A 401 12.01 -6.29 -4.28
CA GLY A 401 11.70 -5.29 -3.25
C GLY A 401 10.30 -5.46 -2.67
N PHE A 402 9.36 -6.00 -3.44
CA PHE A 402 8.02 -6.30 -2.95
C PHE A 402 8.04 -7.36 -1.84
N GLN A 403 8.78 -8.45 -2.00
CA GLN A 403 8.86 -9.51 -0.98
C GLN A 403 9.49 -9.01 0.33
N PHE A 404 10.49 -8.12 0.25
CA PHE A 404 11.02 -7.43 1.42
C PHE A 404 9.92 -6.67 2.18
N ILE A 405 9.12 -5.86 1.49
CA ILE A 405 8.04 -5.09 2.12
C ILE A 405 7.06 -6.02 2.82
N GLN A 406 6.66 -7.09 2.14
CA GLN A 406 5.68 -8.05 2.63
C GLN A 406 6.18 -8.81 3.85
N GLU A 407 7.43 -9.29 3.81
CA GLU A 407 8.03 -10.05 4.91
C GLU A 407 8.13 -9.21 6.19
N PHE A 408 8.74 -8.02 6.11
CA PHE A 408 9.04 -7.21 7.31
C PHE A 408 7.80 -6.52 7.87
N THR A 409 6.84 -6.16 7.02
CA THR A 409 5.51 -5.73 7.48
C THR A 409 4.82 -6.85 8.27
N GLY A 410 5.01 -8.10 7.84
CA GLY A 410 4.50 -9.32 8.47
C GLY A 410 4.88 -9.54 9.93
N PHE A 411 5.88 -8.85 10.47
CA PHE A 411 6.25 -8.94 11.89
C PHE A 411 5.22 -8.27 12.80
N PHE A 412 4.58 -7.20 12.30
CA PHE A 412 3.65 -6.37 13.07
C PHE A 412 2.20 -6.67 12.71
N THR A 413 1.94 -6.94 11.43
CA THR A 413 0.59 -7.11 10.87
C THR A 413 -0.28 -8.12 11.62
N PRO A 414 0.18 -9.33 11.99
CA PRO A 414 -0.64 -10.27 12.74
C PRO A 414 -1.23 -9.69 14.03
N GLY A 415 -0.38 -9.09 14.87
CA GLY A 415 -0.79 -8.46 16.12
C GLY A 415 -1.75 -7.30 15.89
N VAL A 416 -1.47 -6.46 14.88
CA VAL A 416 -2.37 -5.36 14.49
C VAL A 416 -3.75 -5.89 14.13
N VAL A 417 -3.83 -6.91 13.26
CA VAL A 417 -5.12 -7.48 12.85
C VAL A 417 -5.86 -8.07 14.05
N VAL A 418 -5.19 -8.80 14.95
CA VAL A 418 -5.81 -9.32 16.18
C VAL A 418 -6.42 -8.20 17.01
N ILE A 419 -5.67 -7.12 17.26
CA ILE A 419 -6.14 -6.00 18.08
C ILE A 419 -7.38 -5.35 17.46
N PHE A 420 -7.36 -5.05 16.16
CA PHE A 420 -8.51 -4.42 15.53
C PHE A 420 -9.71 -5.37 15.40
N MET A 421 -9.50 -6.63 15.04
CA MET A 421 -10.57 -7.61 14.89
C MET A 421 -11.27 -7.89 16.22
N LEU A 422 -10.51 -8.10 17.29
CA LEU A 422 -11.08 -8.24 18.64
C LEU A 422 -11.76 -6.94 19.08
N GLY A 423 -11.19 -5.78 18.74
CA GLY A 423 -11.74 -4.48 19.07
C GLY A 423 -13.10 -4.22 18.42
N LEU A 424 -13.26 -4.64 17.16
CA LEU A 424 -14.48 -4.47 16.38
C LEU A 424 -15.57 -5.48 16.74
N PHE A 425 -15.20 -6.74 16.98
CA PHE A 425 -16.16 -7.85 16.98
C PHE A 425 -16.27 -8.59 18.32
N TRP A 426 -15.39 -8.32 19.30
CA TRP A 426 -15.39 -9.03 20.58
C TRP A 426 -15.44 -8.09 21.80
N LYS A 427 -16.60 -8.02 22.44
CA LYS A 427 -16.85 -7.19 23.63
C LYS A 427 -15.91 -7.52 24.81
N ARG A 428 -15.40 -8.75 24.89
CA ARG A 428 -14.51 -9.19 25.98
C ARG A 428 -13.04 -8.76 25.81
N ALA A 429 -12.66 -8.22 24.64
CA ALA A 429 -11.31 -7.73 24.42
C ALA A 429 -10.96 -6.58 25.37
N ASN A 430 -9.74 -6.57 25.90
CA ASN A 430 -9.24 -5.54 26.79
C ASN A 430 -7.78 -5.16 26.47
N GLU A 431 -7.27 -4.14 27.16
CA GLU A 431 -5.92 -3.58 26.94
C GLU A 431 -4.81 -4.63 27.12
N ALA A 432 -4.91 -5.51 28.12
CA ALA A 432 -3.92 -6.54 28.37
C ALA A 432 -3.84 -7.54 27.21
N GLY A 433 -4.97 -8.03 26.70
CA GLY A 433 -5.00 -8.90 25.53
C GLY A 433 -4.46 -8.21 24.27
N ALA A 434 -4.77 -6.92 24.07
CA ALA A 434 -4.25 -6.15 22.95
C ALA A 434 -2.72 -5.95 23.02
N LEU A 435 -2.17 -5.68 24.21
CA LEU A 435 -0.71 -5.61 24.42
C LEU A 435 -0.04 -6.96 24.15
N THR A 436 -0.64 -8.06 24.62
CA THR A 436 -0.17 -9.42 24.34
C THR A 436 -0.15 -9.71 22.85
N ALA A 437 -1.18 -9.32 22.10
CA ALA A 437 -1.20 -9.48 20.64
C ALA A 437 -0.07 -8.67 19.96
N ALA A 438 0.10 -7.41 20.33
CA ALA A 438 1.10 -6.53 19.73
C ALA A 438 2.53 -7.04 19.97
N ILE A 439 2.88 -7.31 21.23
CA ILE A 439 4.22 -7.75 21.63
C ILE A 439 4.45 -9.19 21.17
N GLY A 440 3.45 -10.05 21.35
CA GLY A 440 3.47 -11.45 20.92
C GLY A 440 3.71 -11.58 19.42
N SER A 441 3.08 -10.75 18.59
CA SER A 441 3.29 -10.77 17.13
C SER A 441 4.75 -10.58 16.76
N VAL A 442 5.43 -9.60 17.35
CA VAL A 442 6.84 -9.29 17.03
C VAL A 442 7.76 -10.39 17.54
N LEU A 443 7.59 -10.82 18.80
CA LEU A 443 8.41 -11.86 19.41
C LEU A 443 8.25 -13.22 18.72
N LEU A 444 7.01 -13.62 18.44
CA LEU A 444 6.71 -14.88 17.74
C LEU A 444 7.21 -14.84 16.29
N SER A 445 7.05 -13.71 15.59
CA SER A 445 7.58 -13.57 14.22
C SER A 445 9.10 -13.73 14.19
N PHE A 446 9.81 -13.09 15.13
CA PHE A 446 11.26 -13.22 15.24
C PHE A 446 11.68 -14.64 15.66
N ALA A 447 11.02 -15.22 16.66
CA ALA A 447 11.29 -16.57 17.12
C ALA A 447 11.07 -17.60 16.01
N LEU A 448 9.94 -17.55 15.29
CA LEU A 448 9.65 -18.48 14.19
C LEU A 448 10.60 -18.27 13.01
N LYS A 449 10.96 -17.03 12.66
CA LYS A 449 11.97 -16.79 11.61
C LYS A 449 13.33 -17.41 11.97
N LYS A 450 13.71 -17.38 13.25
CA LYS A 450 15.00 -17.94 13.72
C LYS A 450 14.96 -19.45 13.91
N LEU A 451 13.88 -19.98 14.47
CA LEU A 451 13.74 -21.40 14.84
C LEU A 451 13.27 -22.26 13.67
N TRP A 452 12.54 -21.68 12.71
CA TRP A 452 12.03 -22.36 11.52
C TRP A 452 12.22 -21.47 10.28
N PRO A 453 13.47 -21.27 9.83
CA PRO A 453 13.78 -20.37 8.71
C PRO A 453 13.17 -20.83 7.37
N GLU A 454 12.97 -22.14 7.21
CA GLU A 454 12.33 -22.73 6.02
C GLU A 454 10.83 -22.47 5.92
N LEU A 455 10.18 -21.99 7.00
CA LEU A 455 8.75 -21.68 6.98
C LEU A 455 8.53 -20.44 6.09
N PRO A 456 7.74 -20.56 5.01
CA PRO A 456 7.40 -19.42 4.16
C PRO A 456 6.88 -18.25 4.99
N PHE A 457 7.31 -17.03 4.69
CA PHE A 457 6.99 -15.89 5.58
C PHE A 457 5.47 -15.65 5.66
N MET A 458 4.74 -15.94 4.59
CA MET A 458 3.27 -15.82 4.55
C MET A 458 2.60 -16.84 5.48
N ASP A 459 3.07 -18.08 5.52
CA ASP A 459 2.59 -19.09 6.47
C ASP A 459 2.94 -18.71 7.90
N ARG A 460 4.14 -18.17 8.12
CA ARG A 460 4.56 -17.60 9.41
C ARG A 460 3.61 -16.51 9.86
N ILE A 461 3.23 -15.57 8.99
CA ILE A 461 2.25 -14.51 9.31
C ILE A 461 0.92 -15.12 9.76
N GLY A 462 0.41 -16.13 9.04
CA GLY A 462 -0.82 -16.83 9.40
C GLY A 462 -0.75 -17.53 10.75
N LEU A 463 0.35 -18.25 11.00
CA LEU A 463 0.58 -18.93 12.28
C LEU A 463 0.72 -17.95 13.44
N VAL A 464 1.50 -16.88 13.28
CA VAL A 464 1.65 -15.82 14.28
C VAL A 464 0.31 -15.16 14.57
N PHE A 465 -0.53 -14.95 13.56
CA PHE A 465 -1.88 -14.40 13.74
C PHE A 465 -2.71 -15.30 14.66
N VAL A 466 -2.77 -16.61 14.38
CA VAL A 466 -3.54 -17.57 15.20
C VAL A 466 -2.99 -17.63 16.62
N LEU A 467 -1.67 -17.75 16.79
CA LEU A 467 -1.04 -17.81 18.11
C LEU A 467 -1.27 -16.52 18.91
N SER A 468 -1.12 -15.37 18.27
CA SER A 468 -1.36 -14.06 18.90
C SER A 468 -2.83 -13.87 19.25
N LEU A 469 -3.75 -14.35 18.42
CA LEU A 469 -5.19 -14.32 18.69
C LEU A 469 -5.53 -15.15 19.91
N VAL A 470 -5.06 -16.39 19.98
CA VAL A 470 -5.28 -17.29 21.12
C VAL A 470 -4.70 -16.68 22.39
N ALA A 471 -3.45 -16.21 22.36
CA ALA A 471 -2.82 -15.57 23.52
C ALA A 471 -3.58 -14.32 23.98
N ALA A 472 -4.01 -13.47 23.05
CA ALA A 472 -4.79 -12.27 23.35
C ALA A 472 -6.16 -12.59 23.96
N VAL A 473 -6.83 -13.62 23.44
CA VAL A 473 -8.12 -14.10 23.98
C VAL A 473 -7.95 -14.65 25.39
N LEU A 474 -6.96 -15.53 25.61
CA LEU A 474 -6.67 -16.09 26.93
C LEU A 474 -6.35 -14.99 27.95
N VAL A 475 -5.42 -14.09 27.63
CA VAL A 475 -5.08 -12.97 28.52
C VAL A 475 -6.28 -12.06 28.76
N SER A 476 -7.09 -11.78 27.74
CA SER A 476 -8.32 -10.99 27.91
C SER A 476 -9.28 -11.66 28.88
N LEU A 477 -9.47 -12.99 28.81
CA LEU A 477 -10.36 -13.74 29.70
C LEU A 477 -9.84 -13.81 31.14
N LEU A 478 -8.52 -13.93 31.31
CA LEU A 478 -7.86 -14.03 32.62
C LEU A 478 -7.70 -12.67 33.32
N THR A 479 -7.83 -11.57 32.60
CA THR A 479 -7.69 -10.22 33.17
C THR A 479 -9.05 -9.53 33.31
N PRO A 480 -9.20 -8.62 34.30
CA PRO A 480 -10.44 -7.87 34.49
C PRO A 480 -10.84 -7.09 33.24
N GLN A 481 -12.14 -6.99 32.97
CA GLN A 481 -12.63 -6.00 32.02
C GLN A 481 -12.55 -4.61 32.63
N ALA A 482 -12.33 -3.61 31.79
CA ALA A 482 -12.59 -2.21 32.12
C ALA A 482 -13.69 -1.68 31.17
N PRO A 483 -14.97 -2.05 31.37
CA PRO A 483 -16.05 -1.71 30.43
C PRO A 483 -16.20 -0.21 30.21
N ALA A 484 -15.90 0.60 31.23
CA ALA A 484 -15.91 2.07 31.13
C ALA A 484 -14.91 2.64 30.11
N ARG A 485 -13.94 1.84 29.64
CA ARG A 485 -12.97 2.24 28.60
C ARG A 485 -13.41 1.88 27.19
N ASP A 486 -14.42 1.04 27.02
CA ASP A 486 -14.93 0.68 25.70
C ASP A 486 -16.01 1.68 25.27
N LEU A 487 -15.62 2.62 24.42
CA LEU A 487 -16.53 3.63 23.87
C LEU A 487 -17.14 3.21 22.53
N ILE A 488 -16.79 2.03 22.00
CA ILE A 488 -17.22 1.56 20.69
C ILE A 488 -18.59 0.87 20.79
N ARG A 489 -19.57 1.41 20.09
CA ARG A 489 -20.92 0.85 19.99
C ARG A 489 -21.03 -0.09 18.80
N THR A 490 -21.53 -1.30 19.05
CA THR A 490 -21.70 -2.36 18.04
C THR A 490 -23.10 -2.96 18.02
N ASP A 491 -23.93 -2.62 19.00
CA ASP A 491 -25.27 -3.14 19.23
C ASP A 491 -26.31 -2.66 18.21
N ASP A 492 -26.15 -1.44 17.68
CA ASP A 492 -27.07 -0.85 16.70
C ASP A 492 -26.48 -0.74 15.28
N VAL A 493 -25.33 -1.37 15.05
CA VAL A 493 -24.67 -1.37 13.74
C VAL A 493 -25.46 -2.25 12.77
N ARG A 494 -25.91 -1.65 11.66
CA ARG A 494 -26.60 -2.37 10.58
C ARG A 494 -25.60 -2.74 9.48
N TYR A 495 -25.43 -4.04 9.24
CA TYR A 495 -24.59 -4.58 8.17
C TYR A 495 -25.34 -4.80 6.83
N GLY A 496 -26.53 -4.22 6.72
CA GLY A 496 -27.33 -4.26 5.49
C GLY A 496 -26.59 -3.64 4.31
N THR A 497 -26.74 -4.23 3.13
CA THR A 497 -26.14 -3.77 1.88
C THR A 497 -27.21 -3.62 0.81
N THR A 498 -27.01 -2.66 -0.09
CA THR A 498 -27.91 -2.42 -1.23
C THR A 498 -27.87 -3.59 -2.22
N LEU A 499 -28.90 -3.72 -3.06
CA LEU A 499 -28.91 -4.73 -4.13
C LEU A 499 -27.71 -4.55 -5.08
N GLY A 500 -27.35 -3.32 -5.43
CA GLY A 500 -26.17 -3.02 -6.26
C GLY A 500 -24.87 -3.51 -5.64
N PHE A 501 -24.69 -3.37 -4.32
CA PHE A 501 -23.53 -3.95 -3.63
C PHE A 501 -23.52 -5.47 -3.74
N LYS A 502 -24.65 -6.13 -3.49
CA LYS A 502 -24.75 -7.60 -3.54
C LYS A 502 -24.44 -8.15 -4.93
N LEU A 503 -24.99 -7.55 -5.97
CA LEU A 503 -24.75 -7.94 -7.36
C LEU A 503 -23.29 -7.70 -7.76
N GLY A 504 -22.73 -6.54 -7.43
CA GLY A 504 -21.32 -6.25 -7.71
C GLY A 504 -20.36 -7.18 -6.95
N ALA A 505 -20.65 -7.47 -5.69
CA ALA A 505 -19.88 -8.43 -4.89
C ALA A 505 -19.94 -9.84 -5.50
N ALA A 506 -21.12 -10.31 -5.92
CA ALA A 506 -21.29 -11.60 -6.58
C ALA A 506 -20.51 -11.67 -7.89
N ALA A 507 -20.52 -10.60 -8.70
CA ALA A 507 -19.76 -10.52 -9.94
C ALA A 507 -18.24 -10.56 -9.70
N VAL A 508 -17.72 -9.80 -8.72
CA VAL A 508 -16.30 -9.84 -8.34
C VAL A 508 -15.90 -11.26 -7.90
N ILE A 509 -16.71 -11.90 -7.06
CA ILE A 509 -16.44 -13.28 -6.61
C ILE A 509 -16.45 -14.26 -7.79
N ALA A 510 -17.43 -14.15 -8.69
CA ALA A 510 -17.50 -15.02 -9.87
C ALA A 510 -16.28 -14.86 -10.79
N ILE A 511 -15.82 -13.62 -11.00
CA ILE A 511 -14.61 -13.35 -11.78
C ILE A 511 -13.38 -13.95 -11.09
N LEU A 512 -13.25 -13.79 -9.77
CA LEU A 512 -12.14 -14.38 -9.00
C LEU A 512 -12.14 -15.91 -9.13
N VAL A 513 -13.28 -16.56 -8.96
CA VAL A 513 -13.41 -18.02 -9.12
C VAL A 513 -12.98 -18.44 -10.53
N ALA A 514 -13.44 -17.73 -11.57
CA ALA A 514 -13.05 -18.02 -12.94
C ALA A 514 -11.53 -17.84 -13.16
N LEU A 515 -10.94 -16.76 -12.65
CA LEU A 515 -9.52 -16.48 -12.79
C LEU A 515 -8.66 -17.56 -12.11
N TYR A 516 -8.95 -17.91 -10.86
CA TYR A 516 -8.21 -18.97 -10.17
C TYR A 516 -8.46 -20.37 -10.76
N ALA A 517 -9.62 -20.63 -11.36
CA ALA A 517 -9.90 -21.91 -12.03
C ALA A 517 -9.16 -22.03 -13.38
N VAL A 518 -9.06 -20.93 -14.14
CA VAL A 518 -8.37 -20.90 -15.43
C VAL A 518 -6.86 -21.03 -15.27
N PHE A 519 -6.30 -20.43 -14.22
CA PHE A 519 -4.87 -20.34 -13.99
C PHE A 519 -4.39 -21.21 -12.81
N TRP A 520 -5.14 -22.25 -12.44
CA TRP A 520 -4.85 -23.04 -11.24
C TRP A 520 -3.43 -23.63 -11.22
#